data_AF-A0A8T3RLT6-F1
#
_entry.id   AF-A0A8T3RLT6-F1
#
_cell.length_a   1.000
_cell.length_b   1.000
_cell.length_c   1.000
_cell.angle_alpha   90.00
_cell.angle_beta   90.00
_cell.angle_gamma   90.00
#
_symmetry.space_group_name_H-M   'P 1'
#
loop_
_entity.id
_entity.type
_entity.pdbx_description
1 polymer ?
#
loop_
_entity_poly.entity_id
_entity_poly.type
_entity_poly.pdbx_seq_one_letter_code
_entity_poly.pdbx_strand_id
1 'polypeptide(L)'
;MGIPLTPSPTGVYIGYGIGEEETPMPWRETCAMDQRVQFIGYWLSGHYAKIDLCEFYGISRPTGEKWIRRLGLEGLNELSRAAKHHPNAIDSSRCERIVQYKLRHQCFGPKKVMDG
;
A
#
# COMPACT_ATOMS: atom_id res chain seq x y z
N MET A 1 35.76 2.98 27.34
CA MET A 1 35.26 1.62 27.02
C MET A 1 33.96 1.79 26.26
N GLY A 2 33.90 1.31 25.02
CA GLY A 2 32.78 1.56 24.09
C GLY A 2 31.60 0.64 24.38
N ILE A 3 30.39 1.19 24.32
CA ILE A 3 29.15 0.44 24.38
C ILE A 3 28.84 -0.05 22.96
N PRO A 4 28.61 -1.35 22.72
CA PRO A 4 28.27 -1.84 21.39
C PRO A 4 26.85 -1.38 21.01
N LEU A 5 26.74 -0.68 19.89
CA LEU A 5 25.46 -0.40 19.24
C LEU A 5 24.95 -1.68 18.59
N THR A 6 24.10 -2.43 19.28
CA THR A 6 23.25 -3.43 18.62
C THR A 6 22.00 -2.71 18.09
N PRO A 7 21.52 -3.03 16.87
CA PRO A 7 20.27 -2.47 16.38
C PRO A 7 19.12 -3.12 17.16
N SER A 8 18.47 -2.34 18.03
CA SER A 8 17.21 -2.76 18.66
C SER A 8 16.14 -2.92 17.57
N PRO A 9 15.42 -4.05 17.50
CA PRO A 9 14.42 -4.32 16.45
C PRO A 9 13.10 -3.57 16.68
N THR A 10 12.99 -2.81 17.77
CA THR A 10 11.80 -2.05 18.12
C THR A 10 11.84 -0.69 17.45
N GLY A 11 11.36 -0.65 16.20
CA GLY A 11 10.90 0.56 15.55
C GLY A 11 9.73 1.14 16.34
N VAL A 12 10.03 1.94 17.36
CA VAL A 12 9.02 2.72 18.09
C VAL A 12 8.70 3.95 17.24
N TYR A 13 7.56 3.90 16.55
CA TYR A 13 6.94 5.06 15.92
C TYR A 13 6.17 5.84 16.99
N ILE A 14 6.60 7.07 17.25
CA ILE A 14 5.85 8.04 18.04
C ILE A 14 4.83 8.73 17.13
N GLY A 15 3.55 8.64 17.51
CA GLY A 15 2.50 9.60 17.13
C GLY A 15 1.38 9.05 16.22
N TYR A 16 0.19 8.81 16.80
CA TYR A 16 -1.03 9.65 16.70
C TYR A 16 -1.96 9.22 17.85
N GLY A 17 -2.31 10.14 18.75
CA GLY A 17 -3.09 9.84 19.96
C GLY A 17 -4.59 9.77 19.71
N ILE A 18 -5.29 8.86 20.41
CA ILE A 18 -6.39 9.07 21.38
C ILE A 18 -6.91 7.69 21.86
N GLY A 19 -6.92 7.46 23.18
CA GLY A 19 -7.68 6.38 23.83
C GLY A 19 -6.86 5.15 24.24
N GLU A 20 -6.58 5.04 25.53
CA GLU A 20 -5.99 3.88 26.22
C GLU A 20 -6.99 2.72 26.30
N GLU A 21 -6.68 1.58 25.69
CA GLU A 21 -6.98 0.24 26.24
C GLU A 21 -6.08 -0.80 25.52
N GLU A 22 -4.90 -1.06 26.08
CA GLU A 22 -3.96 -2.07 25.56
C GLU A 22 -4.45 -3.48 25.90
N THR A 23 -5.23 -4.07 25.00
CA THR A 23 -5.34 -5.54 24.93
C THR A 23 -4.23 -6.05 24.02
N PRO A 24 -3.28 -6.88 24.51
CA PRO A 24 -2.22 -7.41 23.68
C PRO A 24 -2.82 -8.51 22.80
N MET A 25 -3.28 -8.12 21.62
CA MET A 25 -3.61 -9.07 20.57
C MET A 25 -2.28 -9.75 20.16
N PRO A 26 -2.13 -11.07 20.36
CA PRO A 26 -0.85 -11.75 20.17
C PRO A 26 -0.44 -11.88 18.70
N TRP A 27 -1.25 -11.40 17.75
CA TRP A 27 -0.89 -11.39 16.33
C TRP A 27 -0.25 -10.06 15.95
N ARG A 28 0.90 -10.14 15.28
CA ARG A 28 1.50 -8.97 14.64
C ARG A 28 0.71 -8.67 13.36
N GLU A 29 -0.10 -7.62 13.37
CA GLU A 29 -0.56 -7.03 12.12
C GLU A 29 0.63 -6.40 11.43
N THR A 30 1.12 -7.05 10.38
CA THR A 30 2.03 -6.39 9.45
C THR A 30 1.29 -6.31 8.13
N CYS A 31 0.87 -5.12 7.72
CA CYS A 31 0.25 -5.00 6.41
C CYS A 31 1.35 -5.08 5.34
N ALA A 32 0.98 -5.49 4.13
CA ALA A 32 1.93 -5.59 3.01
C ALA A 32 2.58 -4.24 2.68
N MET A 33 1.95 -3.11 3.04
CA MET A 33 2.53 -1.78 2.90
C MET A 33 3.63 -1.53 3.95
N ASP A 34 3.40 -1.91 5.21
CA ASP A 34 4.39 -1.72 6.29
C ASP A 34 5.69 -2.46 5.98
N GLN A 35 5.60 -3.71 5.51
CA GLN A 35 6.78 -4.49 5.11
C GLN A 35 7.54 -3.82 3.97
N ARG A 36 6.83 -3.25 2.98
CA ARG A 36 7.47 -2.51 1.88
C ARG A 36 8.15 -1.24 2.38
N VAL A 37 7.50 -0.48 3.27
CA VAL A 37 8.07 0.74 3.84
C VAL A 37 9.35 0.42 4.60
N GLN A 38 9.33 -0.63 5.43
CA GLN A 38 10.53 -1.07 6.15
C GLN A 38 11.64 -1.55 5.21
N PHE A 39 11.31 -2.37 4.20
CA PHE A 39 12.28 -2.83 3.19
C PHE A 39 12.98 -1.64 2.51
N ILE A 40 12.21 -0.64 2.11
CA ILE A 40 12.75 0.58 1.48
C ILE A 40 13.56 1.41 2.47
N GLY A 41 13.10 1.54 3.73
CA GLY A 41 13.85 2.23 4.78
C GLY A 41 15.24 1.63 4.99
N TYR A 42 15.33 0.30 5.09
CA TYR A 42 16.61 -0.40 5.18
C TYR A 42 17.46 -0.26 3.93
N TRP A 43 16.86 -0.30 2.74
CA TRP A 43 17.59 -0.05 1.50
C TRP A 43 18.19 1.36 1.45
N LEU A 44 17.41 2.37 1.83
CA LEU A 44 17.85 3.77 1.86
C LEU A 44 18.93 4.04 2.92
N SER A 45 18.99 3.24 3.99
CA SER A 45 20.08 3.33 4.97
C SER A 45 21.46 3.05 4.37
N GLY A 46 21.53 2.34 3.24
CA GLY A 46 22.78 1.99 2.55
C GLY A 46 23.63 0.93 3.28
N HIS A 47 23.17 0.41 4.42
CA HIS A 47 23.93 -0.55 5.22
C HIS A 47 23.78 -2.01 4.78
N TYR A 48 22.83 -2.30 3.89
CA TYR A 48 22.48 -3.66 3.49
C TYR A 48 22.53 -3.83 1.98
N ALA A 49 23.02 -4.96 1.51
CA ALA A 49 22.88 -5.31 0.10
C ALA A 49 21.43 -5.69 -0.20
N LYS A 50 20.97 -5.37 -1.41
CA LYS A 50 19.62 -5.71 -1.88
C LYS A 50 19.30 -7.20 -1.74
N ILE A 51 20.29 -8.07 -1.97
CA ILE A 51 20.11 -9.54 -1.91
C ILE A 51 19.76 -9.96 -0.48
N ASP A 52 20.53 -9.48 0.49
CA ASP A 52 20.33 -9.78 1.92
C ASP A 52 18.97 -9.30 2.40
N LEU A 53 18.52 -8.12 1.95
CA LEU A 53 17.18 -7.61 2.23
C LEU A 53 16.09 -8.48 1.60
N CYS A 54 16.27 -8.94 0.36
CA CYS A 54 15.29 -9.82 -0.29
C CYS A 54 15.16 -11.15 0.46
N GLU A 55 16.27 -11.72 0.93
CA GLU A 55 16.30 -12.95 1.72
C GLU A 55 15.67 -12.75 3.10
N PHE A 56 16.02 -11.67 3.80
CA PHE A 56 15.46 -11.33 5.11
C PHE A 56 13.94 -11.14 5.08
N TYR A 57 13.42 -10.48 4.05
CA TYR A 57 11.97 -10.26 3.86
C TYR A 57 11.26 -11.42 3.13
N GLY A 58 11.98 -12.48 2.73
CA GLY A 58 11.39 -13.61 2.01
C GLY A 58 10.77 -13.26 0.65
N ILE A 59 11.26 -12.20 0.00
CA ILE A 59 10.76 -11.75 -1.31
C ILE A 59 11.73 -12.14 -2.44
N SER A 60 11.18 -12.33 -3.64
CA SER A 60 12.03 -12.59 -4.80
C SER A 60 12.84 -11.35 -5.20
N ARG A 61 14.07 -11.55 -5.68
CA ARG A 61 14.95 -10.46 -6.14
C ARG A 61 14.28 -9.51 -7.16
N PRO A 62 13.51 -9.99 -8.16
CA PRO A 62 12.79 -9.11 -9.08
C PRO A 62 11.73 -8.24 -8.38
N THR A 63 11.13 -8.72 -7.28
CA THR A 63 10.15 -7.96 -6.50
C THR A 63 10.83 -6.82 -5.75
N GLY A 64 11.97 -7.09 -5.09
CA GLY A 64 12.77 -6.07 -4.44
C GLY A 64 13.25 -4.98 -5.42
N GLU A 65 13.75 -5.38 -6.59
CA GLU A 65 14.14 -4.45 -7.67
C GLU A 65 12.98 -3.57 -8.13
N LYS A 66 11.80 -4.17 -8.31
CA LYS A 66 10.59 -3.43 -8.70
C LYS A 66 10.23 -2.36 -7.68
N TRP A 67 10.33 -2.66 -6.38
CA TRP A 67 10.03 -1.69 -5.32
C TRP A 67 11.06 -0.56 -5.28
N ILE A 68 12.36 -0.88 -5.38
CA ILE A 68 13.42 0.13 -5.45
C ILE A 68 13.25 1.05 -6.65
N ARG A 69 12.95 0.49 -7.83
CA ARG A 69 12.73 1.29 -9.05
C ARG A 69 11.51 2.20 -8.95
N ARG A 70 10.45 1.75 -8.27
CA ARG A 70 9.22 2.53 -8.11
C ARG A 70 9.37 3.72 -7.16
N LEU A 71 10.21 3.59 -6.13
CA LEU A 71 10.49 4.67 -5.19
C LEU A 71 10.89 5.97 -5.90
N GLY A 72 11.69 5.88 -6.97
CA GLY A 72 12.15 7.05 -7.73
C GLY A 72 11.16 7.59 -8.78
N LEU A 73 10.12 6.84 -9.16
CA LEU A 73 9.23 7.21 -10.27
C LEU A 73 7.79 7.51 -9.83
N GLU A 74 7.21 6.69 -8.94
CA GLU A 74 5.76 6.70 -8.63
C GLU A 74 5.48 6.63 -7.11
N GLY A 75 6.53 6.59 -6.27
CA GLY A 75 6.41 6.33 -4.84
C GLY A 75 6.05 4.88 -4.51
N LEU A 76 5.80 4.59 -3.24
CA LEU A 76 5.52 3.22 -2.76
C LEU A 76 4.03 2.84 -2.81
N ASN A 77 3.18 3.77 -3.28
CA ASN A 77 1.74 3.58 -3.31
C ASN A 77 1.35 2.40 -4.22
N GLU A 78 0.33 1.66 -3.77
CA GLU A 78 -0.24 0.58 -4.57
C GLU A 78 -0.94 1.19 -5.79
N LEU A 79 -0.43 0.89 -6.98
CA LEU A 79 -1.09 1.28 -8.23
C LEU A 79 -2.31 0.40 -8.46
N SER A 80 -3.32 0.96 -9.13
CA SER A 80 -4.48 0.19 -9.58
C SER A 80 -4.04 -0.99 -10.45
N ARG A 81 -4.59 -2.17 -10.15
CA ARG A 81 -4.44 -3.38 -10.97
C ARG A 81 -5.47 -3.47 -12.10
N ALA A 82 -6.37 -2.47 -12.22
CA ALA A 82 -7.41 -2.48 -13.23
C ALA A 82 -6.83 -2.43 -14.64
N ALA A 83 -7.43 -3.18 -15.56
CA ALA A 83 -7.09 -3.10 -16.97
C ALA A 83 -7.37 -1.68 -17.49
N LYS A 84 -6.39 -1.09 -18.18
CA LYS A 84 -6.52 0.26 -18.76
C LYS A 84 -7.57 0.32 -19.88
N HIS A 85 -7.80 -0.79 -20.56
CA HIS A 85 -8.75 -0.90 -21.65
C HIS A 85 -9.40 -2.29 -21.65
N HIS A 86 -10.71 -2.34 -21.81
CA HIS A 86 -11.48 -3.57 -21.93
C HIS A 86 -12.52 -3.38 -23.05
N PRO A 87 -12.78 -4.36 -23.93
CA PRO A 87 -13.69 -4.18 -25.08
C PRO A 87 -15.12 -3.81 -24.66
N ASN A 88 -15.57 -4.23 -23.48
CA ASN A 88 -16.87 -3.86 -22.91
C ASN A 88 -16.83 -2.57 -22.07
N ALA A 89 -15.73 -1.82 -22.09
CA ALA A 89 -15.68 -0.54 -21.40
C ALA A 89 -16.61 0.45 -22.10
N ILE A 90 -17.50 1.06 -21.32
CA ILE A 90 -18.38 2.12 -21.82
C ILE A 90 -17.63 3.46 -21.84
N ASP A 91 -18.03 4.34 -22.73
CA ASP A 91 -17.42 5.66 -22.88
C ASP A 91 -17.45 6.48 -21.57
N SER A 92 -16.41 7.29 -21.37
CA SER A 92 -16.25 8.14 -20.18
C SER A 92 -17.46 9.04 -19.92
N SER A 93 -18.04 9.66 -20.94
CA SER A 93 -19.21 10.52 -20.82
C SER A 93 -20.45 9.76 -20.34
N ARG A 94 -20.58 8.49 -20.74
CA ARG A 94 -21.66 7.60 -20.31
C ARG A 94 -21.48 7.19 -18.85
N CYS A 95 -20.25 6.86 -18.44
CA CYS A 95 -19.92 6.62 -17.04
C CYS A 95 -20.29 7.81 -16.16
N GLU A 96 -19.87 9.02 -16.56
CA GLU A 96 -20.15 10.24 -15.80
C GLU A 96 -21.65 10.49 -15.65
N ARG A 97 -22.43 10.33 -16.73
CA ARG A 97 -23.89 10.44 -16.66
C ARG A 97 -24.52 9.45 -15.66
N ILE A 98 -24.10 8.19 -15.70
CA ILE A 98 -24.59 7.15 -14.78
C ILE A 98 -24.27 7.52 -13.33
N VAL A 99 -23.03 7.95 -13.07
CA VAL A 99 -22.58 8.37 -11.74
C VAL A 99 -23.38 9.57 -11.25
N GLN A 100 -23.55 10.61 -12.06
CA GLN A 100 -24.30 11.81 -11.70
C GLN A 100 -25.78 11.49 -11.42
N TYR A 101 -26.41 10.64 -12.23
CA TYR A 101 -27.79 10.21 -12.02
C TYR A 101 -27.93 9.41 -10.72
N LYS A 102 -26.99 8.50 -10.43
CA LYS A 102 -26.97 7.75 -9.18
C LYS A 102 -26.75 8.65 -7.96
N LEU A 103 -25.86 9.64 -8.05
CA LEU A 103 -25.62 10.60 -6.97
C LEU A 103 -26.85 11.45 -6.68
N ARG A 104 -27.60 11.86 -7.72
CA ARG A 104 -28.86 12.59 -7.57
C ARG A 104 -29.99 11.73 -6.99
N HIS A 105 -29.99 10.41 -7.27
CA HIS A 105 -31.06 9.48 -6.90
C HIS A 105 -30.50 8.27 -6.15
N GLN A 106 -29.95 8.51 -4.95
CA GLN A 106 -29.23 7.49 -4.19
C GLN A 106 -30.08 6.26 -3.85
N CYS A 107 -31.39 6.43 -3.66
CA CYS A 107 -32.33 5.34 -3.38
C CYS A 107 -32.69 4.48 -4.62
N PHE A 108 -32.28 4.85 -5.83
CA PHE A 108 -32.63 4.09 -7.03
C PHE A 108 -31.70 2.90 -7.22
N GLY A 109 -32.29 1.72 -7.41
CA GLY A 109 -31.56 0.51 -7.77
C GLY A 109 -31.02 0.56 -9.22
N PRO A 110 -30.12 -0.35 -9.60
CA PRO A 110 -29.41 -0.33 -10.89
C PRO A 110 -30.33 -0.21 -12.12
N LYS A 111 -31.47 -0.91 -12.12
CA LYS A 111 -32.42 -0.85 -13.24
C LYS A 111 -32.94 0.57 -13.48
N LYS A 112 -33.37 1.26 -12.42
CA LYS A 112 -33.87 2.65 -12.52
C LYS A 112 -32.80 3.68 -12.88
N VAL A 113 -31.53 3.36 -12.62
CA VAL A 113 -30.38 4.20 -13.03
C VAL A 113 -30.08 4.03 -14.51
N MET A 114 -30.37 2.87 -15.08
CA MET A 114 -30.18 2.58 -16.51
C MET A 114 -31.35 3.06 -17.37
N ASP A 115 -32.57 3.05 -16.83
CA ASP A 115 -33.80 3.46 -17.53
C ASP A 115 -34.04 4.99 -17.51
N GLY A 116 -33.21 5.75 -16.80
CA GLY A 116 -33.37 7.19 -16.55
C GLY A 116 -32.45 8.12 -17.32
#